data_AF-A0A0C4E2M6-F1
#
_entry.id   AF-A0A0C4E2M6-F1
#
_cell.length_a   1.000
_cell.length_b   1.000
_cell.length_c   1.000
_cell.angle_alpha   90.00
_cell.angle_beta   90.00
_cell.angle_gamma   90.00
#
_symmetry.space_group_name_H-M   'P 1'
#
loop_
_entity.id
_entity.type
_entity.pdbx_description
1 polymer ?
#
loop_
_entity_poly.entity_id
_entity_poly.type
_entity_poly.pdbx_seq_one_letter_code
_entity_poly.pdbx_strand_id
1 'polypeptide(L)'
;MIKAGANVILSPPTPNNPWESGKFAWGPGRYDDYAMHAVSELGGAGAGVWFVPHGQLAAQAMRNLGRQKVNAGFPNDHTHTSPFLADVMAKSFVLGLRCGASPLGKDVVNSTESLTGSFLGPCVTVNSSVPVMAAMREV
;
A
#
# COMPACT_ATOMS: atom_id res chain seq x y z
N MET A 1 14.04 19.15 1.40
CA MET A 1 12.65 19.65 1.59
C MET A 1 12.05 19.96 0.24
N ILE A 2 10.80 19.57 0.01
CA ILE A 2 10.07 19.88 -1.22
C ILE A 2 9.90 21.41 -1.35
N LYS A 3 10.33 21.99 -2.48
CA LYS A 3 10.42 23.46 -2.68
C LYS A 3 9.11 24.20 -2.42
N ALA A 4 7.97 23.59 -2.76
CA ALA A 4 6.64 24.17 -2.60
C ALA A 4 6.02 23.94 -1.21
N GLY A 5 6.71 23.27 -0.28
CA GLY A 5 6.20 22.97 1.07
C GLY A 5 5.09 21.92 1.12
N ALA A 6 4.80 21.24 0.02
CA ALA A 6 3.81 20.16 -0.02
C ALA A 6 4.32 18.89 0.68
N ASN A 7 3.37 18.14 1.24
CA ASN A 7 3.60 16.78 1.71
C ASN A 7 3.44 15.81 0.53
N VAL A 8 4.44 14.98 0.28
CA VAL A 8 4.46 14.07 -0.88
C VAL A 8 4.38 12.63 -0.42
N ILE A 9 3.48 11.86 -1.03
CA ILE A 9 3.38 10.41 -0.83
C ILE A 9 3.76 9.71 -2.14
N LEU A 10 4.79 8.87 -2.10
CA LEU A 10 5.12 7.96 -3.19
C LEU A 10 4.40 6.65 -2.94
N SER A 11 3.54 6.29 -3.90
CA SER A 11 2.73 5.07 -3.91
C SER A 11 3.14 4.27 -5.15
N PRO A 12 3.74 3.07 -5.00
CA PRO A 12 4.10 2.26 -6.15
C PRO A 12 2.84 1.71 -6.83
N PRO A 13 2.94 1.26 -8.10
CA PRO A 13 1.81 0.73 -8.83
C PRO A 13 1.10 -0.41 -8.10
N THR A 14 -0.22 -0.51 -8.29
CA THR A 14 -0.99 -1.66 -7.79
C THR A 14 -0.62 -2.94 -8.54
N PRO A 15 -0.85 -4.12 -7.93
CA PRO A 15 -0.60 -5.40 -8.59
C PRO A 15 -1.49 -5.61 -9.82
N ASN A 16 -0.93 -6.22 -10.87
CA ASN A 16 -1.72 -7.04 -11.79
C ASN A 16 -2.30 -8.25 -11.04
N ASN A 17 -3.20 -9.01 -11.69
CA ASN A 17 -3.84 -10.17 -11.10
C ASN A 17 -2.81 -11.21 -10.57
N PRO A 18 -2.64 -11.34 -9.25
CA PRO A 18 -1.64 -12.24 -8.67
C PRO A 18 -2.09 -13.71 -8.73
N TRP A 19 -3.33 -13.98 -9.14
CA TRP A 19 -3.90 -15.32 -9.28
C TRP A 19 -4.01 -15.78 -10.74
N GLU A 20 -3.48 -15.01 -11.71
CA GLU A 20 -3.57 -15.30 -13.15
C GLU A 20 -3.04 -16.71 -13.51
N SER A 21 -1.96 -17.14 -12.87
CA SER A 21 -1.37 -18.48 -13.07
C SER A 21 -2.13 -19.63 -12.39
N GLY A 22 -3.21 -19.34 -11.68
CA GLY A 22 -3.95 -20.28 -10.84
C GLY A 22 -3.37 -20.49 -9.43
N LYS A 23 -2.16 -19.98 -9.17
CA LYS A 23 -1.52 -19.88 -7.85
C LYS A 23 -1.26 -18.41 -7.52
N PHE A 24 -1.24 -18.06 -6.23
CA PHE A 24 -0.90 -16.71 -5.81
C PHE A 24 0.59 -16.47 -6.02
N ALA A 25 0.92 -15.51 -6.88
CA ALA A 25 2.28 -15.09 -7.15
C ALA A 25 2.32 -13.55 -7.20
N TRP A 26 2.91 -12.95 -6.18
CA TRP A 26 3.19 -11.52 -6.14
C TRP A 26 4.42 -11.25 -5.29
N GLY A 27 5.21 -10.27 -5.72
CA GLY A 27 6.29 -9.67 -4.95
C GLY A 27 6.52 -8.23 -5.44
N PRO A 28 7.20 -7.40 -4.65
CA PRO A 28 7.59 -6.06 -5.10
C PRO A 28 8.43 -6.17 -6.37
N GLY A 29 8.11 -5.33 -7.36
CA GLY A 29 8.88 -5.22 -8.59
C GLY A 29 9.88 -4.07 -8.53
N ARG A 30 10.64 -3.90 -9.60
CA ARG A 30 11.61 -2.79 -9.73
C ARG A 30 11.02 -1.39 -9.46
N TYR A 31 9.72 -1.20 -9.72
CA TYR A 31 9.06 0.09 -9.52
C TYR A 31 8.67 0.35 -8.06
N ASP A 32 8.42 -0.71 -7.27
CA ASP A 32 8.33 -0.60 -5.82
C ASP A 32 9.68 -0.16 -5.24
N ASP A 33 10.75 -0.81 -5.67
CA ASP A 33 12.12 -0.48 -5.25
C ASP A 33 12.50 0.95 -5.64
N TYR A 34 12.19 1.37 -6.87
CA TYR A 34 12.46 2.74 -7.32
C TYR A 34 11.67 3.78 -6.53
N ALA A 35 10.41 3.50 -6.20
CA ALA A 35 9.62 4.41 -5.36
C ALA A 35 10.21 4.51 -3.94
N MET A 36 10.62 3.38 -3.36
CA MET A 36 11.31 3.38 -2.05
C MET A 36 12.63 4.14 -2.09
N HIS A 37 13.45 3.90 -3.11
CA HIS A 37 14.73 4.62 -3.29
C HIS A 37 14.49 6.12 -3.47
N ALA A 38 13.51 6.52 -4.28
CA ALA A 38 13.18 7.93 -4.47
C ALA A 38 12.77 8.62 -3.16
N VAL A 39 12.03 7.95 -2.27
CA VAL A 39 11.70 8.49 -0.94
C VAL A 39 12.97 8.73 -0.12
N SER A 40 13.93 7.79 -0.14
CA SER A 40 15.22 7.93 0.53
C SER A 40 16.03 9.11 -0.03
N GLU A 41 16.18 9.19 -1.35
CA GLU A 41 16.93 10.26 -2.04
C GLU A 41 16.32 11.64 -1.81
N LEU A 42 15.00 11.72 -1.64
CA LEU A 42 14.30 12.97 -1.35
C LEU A 42 14.36 13.39 0.13
N GLY A 43 15.01 12.60 0.99
CA GLY A 43 15.20 12.90 2.41
C GLY A 43 14.07 12.40 3.33
N GLY A 44 13.18 11.54 2.81
CA GLY A 44 12.13 10.88 3.58
C GLY A 44 11.23 11.82 4.39
N ALA A 45 10.76 11.32 5.53
CA ALA A 45 9.78 12.02 6.35
C ALA A 45 10.28 13.39 6.84
N GLY A 46 11.58 13.53 7.11
CA GLY A 46 12.19 14.81 7.51
C GLY A 46 12.16 15.87 6.42
N ALA A 47 11.99 15.48 5.15
CA ALA A 47 11.87 16.38 4.01
C ALA A 47 10.44 16.56 3.50
N GLY A 48 9.45 15.96 4.17
CA GLY A 48 8.05 15.98 3.75
C GLY A 48 7.70 14.91 2.71
N VAL A 49 8.41 13.78 2.70
CA VAL A 49 8.22 12.70 1.72
C VAL A 49 7.99 11.36 2.42
N TRP A 50 6.89 10.69 2.09
CA TRP A 50 6.50 9.43 2.69
C TRP A 50 6.30 8.36 1.63
N PHE A 51 6.44 7.11 2.04
CA PHE A 51 6.15 5.94 1.23
C PHE A 51 4.86 5.28 1.73
N VAL A 52 4.03 4.80 0.81
CA VAL A 52 2.91 3.90 1.12
C VAL A 52 3.12 2.61 0.34
N PRO A 53 3.18 1.42 0.98
CA PRO A 53 3.48 0.16 0.31
C PRO A 53 2.22 -0.41 -0.36
N HIS A 54 1.64 0.38 -1.27
CA HIS A 54 0.31 0.13 -1.83
C HIS A 54 0.24 -1.22 -2.55
N GLY A 55 1.26 -1.56 -3.35
CA GLY A 55 1.37 -2.85 -4.02
C GLY A 55 1.27 -4.03 -3.04
N GLN A 56 2.03 -3.99 -1.95
CA GLN A 56 2.09 -5.06 -0.94
C GLN A 56 0.76 -5.22 -0.19
N LEU A 57 0.15 -4.10 0.22
CA LEU A 57 -1.12 -4.13 0.92
C LEU A 57 -2.28 -4.59 0.02
N ALA A 58 -2.29 -4.16 -1.24
CA ALA A 58 -3.25 -4.63 -2.23
C ALA A 58 -3.10 -6.13 -2.52
N ALA A 59 -1.86 -6.61 -2.67
CA ALA A 59 -1.60 -8.04 -2.86
C ALA A 59 -2.03 -8.87 -1.65
N GLN A 60 -1.79 -8.38 -0.42
CA GLN A 60 -2.28 -9.00 0.81
C GLN A 60 -3.82 -9.10 0.80
N ALA A 61 -4.52 -8.00 0.50
CA ALA A 61 -5.97 -7.99 0.42
C ALA A 61 -6.50 -8.99 -0.63
N MET A 62 -5.88 -9.04 -1.81
CA MET A 62 -6.22 -10.03 -2.85
C MET A 62 -5.95 -11.48 -2.44
N ARG A 63 -4.88 -11.73 -1.67
CA ARG A 63 -4.59 -13.05 -1.13
C ARG A 63 -5.70 -13.50 -0.17
N ASN A 64 -6.14 -12.61 0.70
CA ASN A 64 -7.20 -12.86 1.68
C ASN A 64 -8.58 -13.03 1.03
N LEU A 65 -8.87 -12.30 -0.06
CA LEU A 65 -10.11 -12.44 -0.83
C LEU A 65 -10.18 -13.76 -1.60
N GLY A 66 -9.04 -14.29 -2.01
CA GLY A 66 -8.92 -15.56 -2.71
C GLY A 66 -9.17 -15.49 -4.23
N ARG A 67 -8.71 -16.52 -4.94
CA ARG A 67 -8.67 -16.60 -6.41
C ARG A 67 -9.98 -16.25 -7.10
N GLN A 68 -11.11 -16.80 -6.64
CA GLN A 68 -12.40 -16.63 -7.34
C GLN A 68 -12.83 -15.15 -7.37
N LYS A 69 -12.76 -14.46 -6.22
CA LYS A 69 -13.13 -13.04 -6.12
C LYS A 69 -12.16 -12.16 -6.89
N VAL A 70 -10.86 -12.45 -6.82
CA VAL A 70 -9.85 -11.65 -7.52
C VAL A 70 -9.96 -11.80 -9.03
N ASN A 71 -10.09 -13.03 -9.56
CA ASN A 71 -10.25 -13.25 -11.00
C ASN A 71 -11.54 -12.60 -11.53
N ALA A 72 -12.65 -12.68 -10.80
CA ALA A 72 -13.89 -11.96 -11.16
C ALA A 72 -13.71 -10.43 -11.11
N GLY A 73 -12.73 -9.95 -10.34
CA GLY A 73 -12.35 -8.54 -10.24
C GLY A 73 -11.47 -8.03 -11.38
N PHE A 74 -11.05 -8.88 -12.32
CA PHE A 74 -10.26 -8.53 -13.50
C PHE A 74 -11.02 -8.97 -14.77
N PRO A 75 -12.09 -8.24 -15.17
CA PRO A 75 -13.08 -8.74 -16.13
C PRO A 75 -12.60 -8.76 -17.59
N ASN A 76 -11.63 -7.90 -17.94
CA ASN A 76 -11.19 -7.72 -19.32
C ASN A 76 -9.76 -8.23 -19.54
N ASP A 77 -8.87 -7.93 -18.61
CA ASP A 77 -7.47 -8.32 -18.62
C ASP A 77 -6.92 -8.36 -17.19
N HIS A 78 -5.67 -8.76 -17.03
CA HIS A 78 -5.00 -8.90 -15.75
C HIS A 78 -4.57 -7.58 -15.07
N THR A 79 -4.91 -6.41 -15.62
CA THR A 79 -4.50 -5.09 -15.10
C THR A 79 -5.69 -4.23 -14.69
N HIS A 80 -6.75 -4.18 -15.50
CA HIS A 80 -7.89 -3.29 -15.25
C HIS A 80 -8.91 -3.91 -14.31
N THR A 81 -9.00 -3.35 -13.10
CA THR A 81 -9.90 -3.82 -12.04
C THR A 81 -11.37 -3.45 -12.31
N SER A 82 -12.28 -4.33 -11.91
CA SER A 82 -13.71 -3.99 -11.74
C SER A 82 -13.92 -2.97 -10.62
N PRO A 83 -15.10 -2.33 -10.50
CA PRO A 83 -15.38 -1.39 -9.41
C PRO A 83 -15.16 -1.97 -8.01
N PHE A 84 -15.49 -3.25 -7.81
CA PHE A 84 -15.25 -3.94 -6.54
C PHE A 84 -13.76 -4.02 -6.21
N LEU A 85 -12.93 -4.42 -7.17
CA LEU A 85 -11.49 -4.59 -6.91
C LEU A 85 -10.76 -3.24 -6.89
N ALA A 86 -11.28 -2.22 -7.58
CA ALA A 86 -10.82 -0.84 -7.44
C ALA A 86 -11.05 -0.29 -6.02
N ASP A 87 -12.21 -0.57 -5.41
CA ASP A 87 -12.50 -0.22 -4.02
C ASP A 87 -11.57 -0.97 -3.04
N VAL A 88 -11.22 -2.22 -3.33
CA VAL A 88 -10.19 -2.98 -2.58
C VAL A 88 -8.82 -2.29 -2.66
N MET A 89 -8.40 -1.80 -3.82
CA MET A 89 -7.15 -1.02 -3.95
C MET A 89 -7.20 0.25 -3.11
N ALA A 90 -8.27 1.03 -3.22
CA ALA A 90 -8.45 2.27 -2.46
C ALA A 90 -8.38 2.02 -0.94
N LYS A 91 -9.07 0.98 -0.45
CA LYS A 91 -9.02 0.56 0.95
C LYS A 91 -7.63 0.09 1.38
N SER A 92 -6.89 -0.57 0.51
CA SER A 92 -5.50 -1.00 0.77
C SER A 92 -4.55 0.20 0.89
N PHE A 93 -4.73 1.24 0.07
CA PHE A 93 -4.01 2.50 0.20
C PHE A 93 -4.35 3.21 1.53
N VAL A 94 -5.63 3.26 1.91
CA VAL A 94 -6.08 3.84 3.19
C VAL A 94 -5.52 3.07 4.39
N LEU A 95 -5.46 1.74 4.33
CA LEU A 95 -4.75 0.94 5.34
C LEU A 95 -3.28 1.36 5.42
N GLY A 96 -2.61 1.55 4.28
CA GLY A 96 -1.23 2.02 4.23
C GLY A 96 -1.01 3.40 4.84
N LEU A 97 -1.94 4.34 4.60
CA LEU A 97 -1.93 5.65 5.25
C LEU A 97 -2.10 5.54 6.76
N ARG A 98 -3.04 4.71 7.21
CA ARG A 98 -3.37 4.55 8.63
C ARG A 98 -2.28 3.84 9.43
N CYS A 99 -1.64 2.85 8.81
CA CYS A 99 -0.47 2.17 9.37
C CYS A 99 0.78 3.06 9.28
N GLY A 100 0.89 3.93 8.27
CA GLY A 100 2.03 4.81 8.09
C GLY A 100 2.06 6.00 9.05
N ALA A 101 3.11 6.82 8.90
CA ALA A 101 3.31 8.05 9.68
C ALA A 101 3.09 9.32 8.84
N SER A 102 2.54 9.20 7.63
CA SER A 102 2.27 10.36 6.77
C SER A 102 1.23 11.29 7.43
N PRO A 103 1.29 12.62 7.23
CA PRO A 103 0.30 13.54 7.75
C PRO A 103 -1.13 13.18 7.32
N LEU A 104 -1.31 12.70 6.08
CA LEU A 104 -2.61 12.27 5.55
C LEU A 104 -3.21 11.09 6.34
N GLY A 105 -2.39 10.25 6.96
CA GLY A 105 -2.85 9.16 7.83
C GLY A 105 -3.67 9.63 9.04
N LYS A 106 -3.46 10.87 9.50
CA LYS A 106 -4.22 11.49 10.60
C LYS A 106 -5.66 11.79 10.21
N ASP A 107 -5.91 12.04 8.92
CA ASP A 107 -7.23 12.36 8.39
C ASP A 107 -8.03 11.09 8.02
N VAL A 108 -7.42 9.90 8.14
CA VAL A 108 -8.13 8.64 7.96
C VAL A 108 -9.10 8.42 9.12
N VAL A 109 -10.39 8.44 8.80
CA VAL A 109 -11.50 8.32 9.76
C VAL A 109 -11.68 6.90 10.31
N ASN A 110 -11.22 5.88 9.58
CA ASN A 110 -11.29 4.48 10.02
C ASN A 110 -10.24 4.21 11.09
N SER A 111 -10.63 3.47 12.14
CA SER A 111 -9.66 2.99 13.13
C SER A 111 -8.76 1.93 12.51
N THR A 112 -7.52 1.84 13.00
CA THR A 112 -6.58 0.78 12.57
C THR A 112 -7.22 -0.59 12.74
N GLU A 113 -7.86 -0.84 13.88
CA GLU A 113 -8.59 -2.08 14.16
C GLU A 113 -9.68 -2.39 13.12
N SER A 114 -10.50 -1.40 12.74
CA SER A 114 -11.56 -1.59 11.74
C SER A 114 -11.00 -1.99 10.36
N LEU A 115 -9.83 -1.48 9.99
CA LEU A 115 -9.19 -1.81 8.72
C LEU A 115 -8.50 -3.17 8.82
N THR A 116 -7.72 -3.42 9.87
CA THR A 116 -6.94 -4.64 10.03
C THR A 116 -7.78 -5.87 10.36
N GLY A 117 -8.96 -5.69 10.94
CA GLY A 117 -9.95 -6.76 11.18
C GLY A 117 -10.74 -7.17 9.93
N SER A 118 -10.50 -6.54 8.79
CA SER A 118 -11.15 -6.85 7.51
C SER A 118 -10.29 -7.73 6.60
N PHE A 119 -10.75 -7.99 5.36
CA PHE A 119 -9.95 -8.69 4.35
C PHE A 119 -8.64 -7.98 3.99
N LEU A 120 -8.47 -6.70 4.37
CA LEU A 120 -7.24 -5.96 4.12
C LEU A 120 -6.04 -6.56 4.87
N GLY A 121 -6.26 -7.19 6.03
CA GLY A 121 -5.20 -7.80 6.84
C GLY A 121 -4.38 -6.80 7.67
N PRO A 122 -3.30 -7.26 8.33
CA PRO A 122 -2.52 -6.42 9.24
C PRO A 122 -1.72 -5.34 8.51
N CYS A 123 -1.21 -4.36 9.28
CA CYS A 123 -0.17 -3.45 8.80
C CYS A 123 1.07 -4.23 8.34
N VAL A 124 1.75 -3.71 7.31
CA VAL A 124 3.02 -4.25 6.82
C VAL A 124 4.16 -3.31 7.19
N THR A 125 5.32 -3.89 7.48
CA THR A 125 6.56 -3.14 7.66
C THR A 125 7.30 -3.07 6.32
N VAL A 126 7.73 -1.88 5.94
CA VAL A 126 8.71 -1.68 4.88
C VAL A 126 9.92 -0.99 5.50
N ASN A 127 11.11 -1.49 5.12
CA ASN A 127 12.46 -1.21 5.64
C ASN A 127 12.60 -0.03 6.62
N SER A 128 13.31 -0.22 7.73
CA SER A 128 13.63 0.79 8.75
C SER A 128 14.16 2.13 8.23
N SER A 129 14.75 2.16 7.02
CA SER A 129 15.24 3.37 6.37
C SER A 129 14.14 4.24 5.73
N VAL A 130 12.95 3.69 5.48
CA VAL A 130 11.80 4.41 4.88
C VAL A 130 10.55 4.05 5.69
N PRO A 131 10.15 4.89 6.67
CA PRO A 131 9.23 4.46 7.70
C PRO A 131 7.81 4.24 7.14
N VAL A 132 7.39 2.98 7.17
CA VAL A 132 5.98 2.60 7.38
C VAL A 132 6.01 1.79 8.67
N MET A 133 5.78 2.50 9.78
CA MET A 133 6.02 2.06 11.16
C MET A 133 7.49 1.67 11.46
N ALA A 134 8.31 2.67 11.78
CA ALA A 134 9.26 2.44 12.87
C ALA A 134 8.42 2.36 14.15
N ALA A 135 8.44 1.21 14.82
CA ALA A 135 7.69 0.93 16.03
C ALA A 135 7.63 2.14 16.96
N MET A 136 6.44 2.48 17.43
CA MET A 136 6.28 3.14 18.72
C MET A 136 6.93 2.22 19.76
N ARG A 137 8.23 2.40 20.00
CA ARG A 137 8.84 1.97 21.25
C ARG A 137 8.30 2.93 22.29
N GLU A 138 7.49 2.37 23.19
CA GLU A 138 7.17 2.97 24.48
C GLU A 138 8.46 3.54 25.09
N VAL A 139 8.38 4.83 25.44
CA VAL A 139 9.09 5.43 26.56
C VAL A 139 8.02 6.14 27.38
#